data_AF-A0A940TNJ4-F1
#
_entry.id   AF-A0A940TNJ4-F1
#
_cell.length_a   1.000
_cell.length_b   1.000
_cell.length_c   1.000
_cell.angle_alpha   90.00
_cell.angle_beta   90.00
_cell.angle_gamma   90.00
#
_symmetry.space_group_name_H-M   'P 1'
#
loop_
_entity.id
_entity.type
_entity.pdbx_description
1 polymer ?
#
loop_
_entity_poly.entity_id
_entity_poly.type
_entity_poly.pdbx_seq_one_letter_code
_entity_poly.pdbx_strand_id
1 'polypeptide(L)'
;KSEESSRDILININAQGEVFLDDTKLDLETLKYRLTAKVKNKPDTSVIINGDKNVRYDAVIQVMDVLTQSGVKNPGLGIELKK
;
A
#
# COMPACT_ATOMS: atom_id res chain seq x y z
N LYS A 1 12.40 -20.86 9.70
CA LYS A 1 12.91 -20.56 8.34
C LYS A 1 12.75 -19.07 8.17
N SER A 2 13.88 -18.37 8.23
CA SER A 2 13.98 -16.96 8.55
C SER A 2 14.03 -16.16 7.26
N GLU A 3 12.92 -15.55 6.85
CA GLU A 3 12.85 -14.62 5.71
C GLU A 3 11.91 -13.44 6.03
N GLU A 4 12.11 -12.80 7.19
CA GLU A 4 11.39 -11.59 7.62
C GLU A 4 12.05 -10.27 7.13
N SER A 5 12.97 -10.29 6.16
CA SER A 5 13.83 -9.13 5.87
C SER A 5 13.75 -8.52 4.47
N SER A 6 12.69 -8.81 3.72
CA SER A 6 12.24 -7.93 2.64
C SER A 6 10.91 -7.35 3.09
N ARG A 7 10.95 -6.33 3.98
CA ARG A 7 9.75 -5.72 4.57
C ARG A 7 8.82 -5.22 3.47
N ASP A 8 7.82 -6.03 3.14
CA ASP A 8 6.69 -5.65 2.30
C ASP A 8 6.12 -4.34 2.84
N ILE A 9 5.82 -3.40 1.96
CA ILE A 9 5.15 -2.17 2.37
C ILE A 9 3.68 -2.51 2.55
N LEU A 10 3.17 -2.33 3.77
CA LEU A 10 1.76 -2.50 4.07
C LEU A 10 1.02 -1.17 3.94
N ILE A 11 0.00 -1.15 3.09
CA ILE A 11 -0.89 0.00 2.92
C ILE A 11 -2.28 -0.43 3.37
N ASN A 12 -2.81 0.22 4.40
CA ASN A 12 -4.15 -0.04 4.87
C ASN A 12 -5.12 1.00 4.31
N ILE A 13 -6.31 0.57 3.88
CA ILE A 13 -7.40 1.44 3.44
C ILE A 13 -8.63 1.12 4.31
N ASN A 14 -9.14 2.12 5.01
CA ASN A 14 -10.35 1.95 5.81
C ASN A 14 -11.64 2.09 4.98
N ALA A 15 -12.80 1.84 5.60
CA ALA A 15 -14.09 1.95 4.94
C ALA A 15 -14.42 3.37 4.42
N GLN A 16 -13.76 4.40 4.94
CA GLN A 16 -13.89 5.78 4.50
C GLN A 16 -13.00 6.11 3.28
N GLY A 17 -12.16 5.17 2.85
CA GLY A 17 -11.18 5.36 1.78
C GLY A 17 -9.92 6.09 2.22
N GLU A 18 -9.71 6.26 3.52
CA GLU A 18 -8.49 6.87 4.06
C GLU A 18 -7.34 5.86 4.02
N VAL A 19 -6.17 6.34 3.60
CA VAL A 19 -5.00 5.51 3.37
C VAL A 19 -4.01 5.68 4.52
N PHE A 20 -3.46 4.55 4.98
CA PHE A 20 -2.50 4.50 6.06
C PHE A 20 -1.27 3.71 5.64
N LEU A 21 -0.10 4.20 6.01
CA LEU A 21 1.18 3.53 5.85
C LEU A 21 1.84 3.48 7.22
N ASP A 22 2.16 2.28 7.73
CA ASP A 22 2.75 2.10 9.07
C ASP A 22 1.95 2.87 10.15
N ASP A 23 0.62 2.69 10.16
CA ASP A 23 -0.36 3.38 11.04
C ASP A 23 -0.43 4.93 10.91
N THR A 24 0.32 5.51 9.98
CA THR A 24 0.28 6.93 9.68
C THR A 24 -0.71 7.19 8.54
N LYS A 25 -1.75 7.99 8.80
CA LYS A 25 -2.65 8.45 7.74
C LYS A 25 -1.88 9.33 6.76
N LEU A 26 -1.97 9.02 5.46
CA LEU A 26 -1.36 9.79 4.37
C LEU A 26 -2.41 10.13 3.32
N ASP A 27 -2.23 11.26 2.65
CA ASP A 27 -2.87 11.49 1.36
C ASP A 27 -2.13 10.74 0.24
N LEU A 28 -2.78 10.65 -0.93
CA LEU A 28 -2.26 9.92 -2.09
C LEU A 28 -0.97 10.53 -2.65
N GLU A 29 -0.78 11.85 -2.55
CA GLU A 29 0.41 12.52 -3.04
C GLU A 29 1.63 12.20 -2.17
N THR A 30 1.48 12.27 -0.86
CA THR A 30 2.49 11.91 0.13
C THR A 30 2.81 10.42 0.04
N LEU A 31 1.79 9.58 -0.16
CA LEU A 31 1.99 8.15 -0.39
C LEU A 31 2.85 7.91 -1.64
N LYS A 32 2.52 8.54 -2.77
CA LYS A 32 3.30 8.46 -4.02
C LYS A 32 4.75 8.88 -3.81
N TYR A 33 4.98 10.00 -3.13
CA TYR A 33 6.33 10.50 -2.85
C TYR A 33 7.14 9.48 -2.03
N ARG A 34 6.56 8.95 -0.95
CA ARG A 34 7.23 7.96 -0.09
C ARG A 34 7.51 6.65 -0.82
N LEU A 35 6.55 6.16 -1.59
CA LEU A 35 6.71 4.93 -2.36
C LEU A 35 7.78 5.08 -3.43
N THR A 36 7.76 6.19 -4.18
CA THR A 36 8.78 6.46 -5.21
C THR A 36 10.19 6.50 -4.61
N ALA A 37 10.36 7.14 -3.45
CA ALA A 37 11.64 7.16 -2.75
C ALA A 37 12.08 5.77 -2.29
N LYS A 38 11.15 4.94 -1.79
CA LYS A 38 11.44 3.56 -1.36
C LYS A 38 11.78 2.66 -2.55
N VAL A 39 11.00 2.69 -3.63
CA VAL A 39 11.23 1.90 -4.85
C VAL A 39 12.54 2.27 -5.53
N LYS A 40 12.92 3.56 -5.57
CA LYS A 40 14.23 3.98 -6.08
C LYS A 40 15.40 3.35 -5.31
N ASN A 41 15.26 3.23 -3.99
CA ASN A 41 16.29 2.63 -3.14
C ASN A 41 16.26 1.10 -3.18
N LYS A 42 15.07 0.51 -3.37
CA LYS A 42 14.83 -0.94 -3.39
C LYS A 42 13.81 -1.29 -4.49
N PRO A 43 14.26 -1.61 -5.71
CA PRO A 43 13.35 -1.85 -6.84
C PRO A 43 12.50 -3.12 -6.69
N ASP A 44 12.92 -4.05 -5.84
CA ASP A 44 12.19 -5.30 -5.54
C ASP A 44 11.21 -5.14 -4.36
N THR A 45 10.82 -3.91 -4.06
CA THR A 45 9.83 -3.62 -3.02
C THR A 45 8.48 -4.19 -3.43
N SER A 46 8.00 -5.18 -2.68
CA SER A 46 6.64 -5.68 -2.73
C SER A 46 5.74 -4.83 -1.84
N VAL A 47 4.51 -4.59 -2.30
CA VAL A 47 3.52 -3.75 -1.62
C VAL A 47 2.26 -4.56 -1.45
N ILE A 48 1.72 -4.61 -0.24
CA ILE A 48 0.46 -5.26 0.07
C ILE A 48 -0.55 -4.19 0.43
N ILE A 49 -1.67 -4.16 -0.30
CA ILE A 49 -2.82 -3.33 0.06
C ILE A 49 -3.78 -4.16 0.89
N ASN A 50 -4.05 -3.73 2.11
CA ASN A 50 -5.07 -4.27 2.98
C ASN A 50 -6.28 -3.34 3.00
N GLY A 51 -7.41 -3.83 2.50
CA GLY A 51 -8.70 -3.13 2.60
C GLY A 51 -9.56 -3.70 3.72
N ASP A 52 -10.33 -2.83 4.39
CA ASP A 52 -11.50 -3.26 5.15
C ASP A 52 -12.50 -3.96 4.20
N LYS A 53 -13.32 -4.89 4.71
CA LYS A 53 -14.37 -5.56 3.93
C LYS A 53 -15.34 -4.58 3.25
N ASN A 54 -15.57 -3.42 3.86
CA ASN A 54 -16.46 -2.38 3.36
C ASN A 54 -15.72 -1.27 2.61
N VAL A 55 -14.43 -1.43 2.30
CA VAL A 55 -13.69 -0.45 1.52
C VAL A 55 -14.37 -0.24 0.17
N ARG A 56 -14.53 1.02 -0.22
CA ARG A 56 -15.04 1.34 -1.54
C ARG A 56 -13.99 0.93 -2.59
N TYR A 57 -14.45 0.24 -3.62
CA TYR A 57 -13.57 -0.27 -4.68
C TYR A 57 -12.82 0.85 -5.42
N ASP A 58 -13.41 2.04 -5.52
CA ASP A 58 -12.76 3.22 -6.11
C ASP A 58 -11.51 3.67 -5.33
N ALA A 59 -11.52 3.61 -4.00
CA ALA A 59 -10.37 3.91 -3.16
C ALA A 59 -9.22 2.92 -3.43
N VAL A 60 -9.54 1.64 -3.62
CA VAL A 60 -8.55 0.61 -3.98
C VAL A 60 -7.93 0.92 -5.34
N ILE A 61 -8.74 1.29 -6.34
CA ILE A 61 -8.24 1.69 -7.66
C ILE A 61 -7.29 2.89 -7.57
N GLN A 62 -7.65 3.92 -6.80
CA GLN A 62 -6.80 5.11 -6.64
C GLN A 62 -5.45 4.77 -6.02
N VAL A 63 -5.42 3.89 -5.01
CA VAL A 63 -4.15 3.43 -4.42
C VAL A 63 -3.34 2.61 -5.42
N MET A 64 -3.97 1.70 -6.16
CA MET A 64 -3.29 0.91 -7.20
C MET A 64 -2.68 1.77 -8.31
N ASP A 65 -3.36 2.85 -8.71
CA ASP A 65 -2.82 3.84 -9.64
C ASP A 65 -1.58 4.53 -9.06
N VAL A 66 -1.62 4.95 -7.79
CA VAL A 66 -0.44 5.50 -7.10
C VAL A 66 0.73 4.51 -7.07
N LEU A 67 0.49 3.23 -6.76
CA LEU A 67 1.54 2.19 -6.76
C LEU A 67 2.21 2.08 -8.14
N THR A 68 1.39 2.03 -9.19
CA THR A 68 1.85 1.93 -10.58
C THR A 68 2.70 3.13 -10.95
N GLN A 69 2.24 4.35 -10.64
CA GLN A 69 2.97 5.59 -10.90
C GLN A 69 4.26 5.72 -10.07
N SER A 70 4.34 5.09 -8.91
CA SER A 70 5.55 5.05 -8.07
C SER A 70 6.59 4.01 -8.55
N GLY A 71 6.28 3.22 -9.57
CA GLY A 71 7.19 2.22 -10.12
C GLY A 71 7.17 0.88 -9.38
N VAL A 72 6.15 0.62 -8.56
CA VAL A 72 5.95 -0.68 -7.91
C VAL A 72 5.63 -1.72 -8.98
N LYS A 73 6.44 -2.77 -9.08
CA LYS A 73 6.29 -3.78 -10.13
C LYS A 73 5.26 -4.86 -9.79
N ASN A 74 5.18 -5.23 -8.51
CA ASN A 74 4.38 -6.37 -8.04
C ASN A 74 3.52 -5.96 -6.83
N PRO A 75 2.41 -5.26 -7.04
CA PRO A 75 1.44 -5.03 -5.96
C PRO A 75 0.64 -6.29 -5.67
N GLY A 76 0.54 -6.66 -4.39
CA GLY A 76 -0.34 -7.70 -3.86
C GLY A 76 -1.58 -7.10 -3.19
N LEU A 77 -2.69 -7.83 -3.23
CA LEU A 77 -3.92 -7.47 -2.52
C LEU A 77 -4.15 -8.43 -1.36
N GLY A 78 -4.34 -7.87 -0.17
CA GLY A 78 -4.73 -8.57 1.05
C GLY A 78 -6.07 -8.03 1.56
N ILE A 79 -6.78 -8.86 2.31
CA ILE A 79 -7.98 -8.43 3.04
C ILE A 79 -7.72 -8.71 4.51
N GLU A 80 -7.77 -7.68 5.34
CA GLU A 80 -7.69 -7.82 6.78
C GLU A 80 -9.08 -7.67 7.38
N LEU A 81 -9.62 -8.77 7.91
CA LEU A 81 -10.85 -8.75 8.67
C LEU A 81 -10.52 -8.30 10.09
N LYS A 82 -10.63 -6.99 10.36
CA LYS A 82 -10.63 -6.49 11.75
C LYS A 82 -11.84 -7.11 12.46
N LYS A 83 -11.57 -7.97 13.45
CA LYS A 83 -12.57 -8.60 14.32
C LYS A 83 -13.10 -7.61 15.35
#